data_AF-A0A9E1T1P1-F1
#
_entry.id   AF-A0A9E1T1P1-F1
#
_cell.length_a   1.000
_cell.length_b   1.000
_cell.length_c   1.000
_cell.angle_alpha   90.00
_cell.angle_beta   90.00
_cell.angle_gamma   90.00
#
_symmetry.space_group_name_H-M   'P 1'
#
loop_
_entity.id
_entity.type
_entity.pdbx_description
1 polymer ?
#
loop_
_entity_poly.entity_id
_entity_poly.type
_entity_poly.pdbx_seq_one_letter_code
_entity_poly.pdbx_strand_id
1 'polypeptide(L)'
;MKNIKKVIFLAVLGAGLMAPVQAEEVHMIMCGGEIREADQVVISAFEAKYSGVTVNAEAVPWGTCQDKSMTLAAAGDPAGLAYMGSRTLKQLARSGLIIPVDIADDQKEMYQPGILNTVTDGGKTWGFPHAFSTKALFINCGLVEEAGMACVAPKTWTGMYAMAKAINDNTSAAGVGLTGKDFDN
;
A
#
# COMPACT_ATOMS: atom_id res chain seq x y z
N MET A 1 -76.94 -3.09 -1.55
CA MET A 1 -75.75 -2.80 -2.40
C MET A 1 -74.86 -1.82 -1.65
N LYS A 2 -73.59 -2.19 -1.48
CA LYS A 2 -72.64 -1.64 -0.48
C LYS A 2 -72.11 -0.25 -0.83
N ASN A 3 -72.34 0.67 0.10
CA ASN A 3 -71.56 1.83 0.59
C ASN A 3 -70.35 2.35 -0.22
N ILE A 4 -70.51 3.61 -0.61
CA ILE A 4 -69.49 4.64 -0.92
C ILE A 4 -68.48 4.74 0.23
N LYS A 5 -67.18 4.68 -0.06
CA LYS A 5 -66.12 5.12 0.86
C LYS A 5 -65.27 6.21 0.20
N LYS A 6 -65.22 7.35 0.89
CA LYS A 6 -64.45 8.56 0.61
C LYS A 6 -62.95 8.25 0.68
N VAL A 7 -62.20 8.74 -0.30
CA VAL A 7 -60.73 8.80 -0.28
C VAL A 7 -60.34 9.97 0.63
N ILE A 8 -59.67 9.66 1.74
CA ILE A 8 -59.01 10.65 2.60
C ILE A 8 -57.58 10.80 2.07
N PHE A 9 -57.27 11.95 1.50
CA PHE A 9 -55.91 12.40 1.25
C PHE A 9 -55.28 12.77 2.60
N LEU A 10 -54.41 11.91 3.13
CA LEU A 10 -53.53 12.27 4.24
C LEU A 10 -52.26 12.88 3.65
N ALA A 11 -52.19 14.21 3.67
CA ALA A 11 -50.96 14.95 3.46
C ALA A 11 -50.05 14.71 4.67
N VAL A 12 -49.05 13.84 4.54
CA VAL A 12 -47.97 13.71 5.51
C VAL A 12 -46.98 14.85 5.25
N LEU A 13 -47.18 15.98 5.96
CA LEU A 13 -46.10 16.91 6.27
C LEU A 13 -45.18 16.19 7.29
N GLY A 14 -44.26 15.39 6.78
CA GLY A 14 -43.22 14.74 7.58
C GLY A 14 -42.00 15.64 7.62
N ALA A 15 -41.72 16.21 8.81
CA ALA A 15 -40.51 16.94 9.10
C ALA A 15 -39.27 16.13 8.67
N GLY A 16 -38.28 16.80 8.09
CA GLY A 16 -37.02 16.18 7.69
C GLY A 16 -36.36 15.47 8.87
N LEU A 17 -36.48 14.15 8.90
CA LEU A 17 -35.54 13.29 9.59
C LEU A 17 -34.22 13.42 8.83
N MET A 18 -33.38 14.38 9.23
CA MET A 18 -31.95 14.20 9.07
C MET A 18 -31.62 12.95 9.90
N ALA A 19 -31.55 11.79 9.25
CA ALA A 19 -30.88 10.65 9.85
C ALA A 19 -29.49 11.16 10.30
N PRO A 20 -29.04 10.85 11.54
CA PRO A 20 -27.67 11.14 11.89
C PRO A 20 -26.81 10.46 10.83
N VAL A 21 -25.91 11.22 10.20
CA VAL A 21 -24.82 10.65 9.40
C VAL A 21 -24.19 9.60 10.30
N GLN A 22 -24.42 8.33 10.01
CA GLN A 22 -23.71 7.28 10.73
C GLN A 22 -22.24 7.52 10.47
N ALA A 23 -21.46 7.65 11.54
CA ALA A 23 -20.03 7.75 11.42
C ALA A 23 -19.55 6.47 10.71
N GLU A 24 -18.99 6.62 9.51
CA GLU A 24 -18.42 5.53 8.73
C GLU A 24 -16.98 5.31 9.21
N GLU A 25 -16.70 4.15 9.79
CA GLU A 25 -15.35 3.78 10.19
C GLU A 25 -14.63 3.06 9.04
N VAL A 26 -13.47 3.58 8.65
CA VAL A 26 -12.59 2.97 7.66
C VAL A 26 -11.44 2.29 8.39
N HIS A 27 -11.46 0.96 8.43
CA HIS A 27 -10.30 0.19 8.90
C HIS A 27 -9.19 0.24 7.84
N MET A 28 -8.03 0.76 8.23
CA MET A 28 -6.87 0.94 7.37
C MET A 28 -5.68 0.13 7.91
N ILE A 29 -5.12 -0.77 7.11
CA ILE A 29 -3.92 -1.53 7.46
C ILE A 29 -2.70 -0.91 6.76
N MET A 30 -1.70 -0.51 7.55
CA MET A 30 -0.42 0.02 7.09
C MET A 30 0.72 -0.95 7.45
N CYS A 31 1.62 -1.22 6.50
CA CYS A 31 2.80 -2.03 6.77
C CYS A 31 3.95 -1.16 7.27
N GLY A 32 4.68 -1.62 8.29
CA GLY A 32 5.84 -0.90 8.85
C GLY A 32 5.98 -0.96 10.36
N GLY A 33 5.01 -1.55 11.07
CA GLY A 33 5.05 -1.72 12.53
C GLY A 33 4.72 -0.48 13.36
N GLU A 34 4.60 0.70 12.73
CA GLU A 34 4.13 1.94 13.36
C GLU A 34 3.27 2.77 12.40
N ILE A 35 2.40 3.61 12.95
CA ILE A 35 1.77 4.72 12.23
C ILE A 35 2.63 5.96 12.49
N ARG A 36 3.23 6.53 11.44
CA ARG A 36 4.16 7.66 11.61
C ARG A 36 3.39 8.96 11.75
N GLU A 37 4.03 9.98 12.29
CA GLU A 37 3.46 11.33 12.40
C GLU A 37 2.97 11.86 11.04
N ALA A 38 3.72 11.61 9.96
CA ALA A 38 3.33 11.99 8.60
C ALA A 38 2.04 11.29 8.13
N ASP A 39 1.84 10.02 8.51
CA ASP A 39 0.62 9.27 8.18
C ASP A 39 -0.58 9.87 8.94
N GLN A 40 -0.38 10.21 10.23
CA GLN A 40 -1.40 10.83 11.07
C GLN A 40 -1.83 12.21 10.55
N VAL A 41 -0.89 13.03 10.05
CA VAL A 41 -1.21 14.34 9.44
C VAL A 41 -2.17 14.18 8.26
N VAL A 42 -1.94 13.18 7.40
CA VAL A 42 -2.80 12.92 6.23
C VAL A 42 -4.17 12.39 6.68
N ILE A 43 -4.21 11.47 7.63
CA ILE A 43 -5.46 10.92 8.18
C ILE A 43 -6.31 12.04 8.79
N SER A 44 -5.73 12.86 9.67
CA SER A 44 -6.48 13.94 10.32
C SER A 44 -6.95 15.01 9.33
N ALA A 45 -6.19 15.30 8.28
CA ALA A 45 -6.64 16.20 7.21
C ALA A 45 -7.82 15.60 6.42
N PHE A 46 -7.84 14.28 6.21
CA PHE A 46 -8.95 13.58 5.56
C PHE A 46 -10.22 13.61 6.42
N GLU A 47 -10.13 13.23 7.70
CA GLU A 47 -11.27 13.24 8.63
C GLU A 47 -11.86 14.65 8.82
N ALA A 48 -11.00 15.68 8.87
CA ALA A 48 -11.45 17.08 8.95
C ALA A 48 -12.20 17.53 7.69
N LYS A 49 -11.83 17.00 6.51
CA LYS A 49 -12.47 17.32 5.24
C LYS A 49 -13.80 16.57 5.06
N TYR A 50 -13.91 15.36 5.58
CA TYR A 50 -15.08 14.50 5.41
C TYR A 50 -15.74 14.20 6.76
N SER A 51 -16.64 15.10 7.17
CA SER A 51 -17.39 14.96 8.43
C SER A 51 -18.17 13.65 8.47
N GLY A 52 -17.99 12.89 9.55
CA GLY A 52 -18.65 11.60 9.74
C GLY A 52 -17.87 10.41 9.19
N VAL A 53 -16.61 10.58 8.79
CA VAL A 53 -15.70 9.46 8.52
C VAL A 53 -14.60 9.44 9.59
N THR A 54 -14.34 8.27 10.14
CA THR A 54 -13.23 8.02 11.06
C THR A 54 -12.30 6.98 10.44
N VAL A 55 -11.00 7.21 10.42
CA VAL A 55 -10.00 6.26 9.92
C VAL A 55 -9.34 5.56 11.11
N ASN A 56 -9.59 4.27 11.24
CA ASN A 56 -8.96 3.41 12.22
C ASN A 56 -7.72 2.76 11.59
N ALA A 57 -6.57 3.43 11.69
CA ALA A 57 -5.32 2.96 11.11
C ALA A 57 -4.57 2.01 12.06
N GLU A 58 -4.26 0.82 11.56
CA GLU A 58 -3.50 -0.21 12.24
C GLU A 58 -2.16 -0.43 11.54
N ALA A 59 -1.06 -0.34 12.29
CA ALA A 59 0.25 -0.72 11.79
C ALA A 59 0.55 -2.20 12.04
N VAL A 60 0.99 -2.90 10.99
CA VAL A 60 1.36 -4.31 11.04
C VAL A 60 2.81 -4.48 10.55
N PRO A 61 3.64 -5.34 11.16
CA PRO A 61 4.98 -5.61 10.67
C PRO A 61 4.97 -6.10 9.21
N TRP A 62 5.99 -5.71 8.43
CA TRP A 62 6.11 -6.06 7.00
C TRP A 62 5.85 -7.55 6.71
N GLY A 63 6.49 -8.43 7.48
CA GLY A 63 6.39 -9.88 7.26
C GLY A 63 5.01 -10.51 7.48
N THR A 64 4.06 -9.81 8.11
CA THR A 64 2.72 -10.36 8.42
C THR A 64 1.56 -9.48 7.93
N CYS A 65 1.86 -8.29 7.45
CA CYS A 65 0.89 -7.28 7.03
C CYS A 65 -0.04 -7.80 5.92
N GLN A 66 0.53 -8.32 4.83
CA GLN A 66 -0.24 -8.84 3.71
C GLN A 66 -1.09 -10.06 4.10
N ASP A 67 -0.53 -10.98 4.88
CA ASP A 67 -1.22 -12.19 5.31
C ASP A 67 -2.44 -11.86 6.17
N LYS A 68 -2.32 -10.87 7.05
CA LYS A 68 -3.46 -10.38 7.84
C LYS A 68 -4.55 -9.80 6.94
N SER A 69 -4.21 -8.92 6.00
CA SER A 69 -5.18 -8.33 5.06
C SER A 69 -5.89 -9.40 4.22
N MET A 70 -5.16 -10.40 3.74
CA MET A 70 -5.74 -11.52 2.99
C MET A 70 -6.63 -12.42 3.85
N THR A 71 -6.26 -12.66 5.10
CA THR A 71 -7.07 -13.45 6.05
C THR A 71 -8.40 -12.78 6.35
N LEU A 72 -8.38 -11.47 6.61
CA LEU A 72 -9.58 -10.65 6.83
C LEU A 72 -10.50 -10.68 5.60
N ALA A 73 -9.96 -10.49 4.40
CA ALA A 73 -10.73 -10.57 3.16
C ALA A 73 -11.35 -11.96 2.94
N ALA A 74 -10.61 -13.04 3.21
CA ALA A 74 -11.12 -14.40 3.10
C ALA A 74 -12.18 -14.75 4.14
N ALA A 75 -12.13 -14.12 5.32
CA ALA A 75 -13.13 -14.26 6.38
C ALA A 75 -14.43 -13.48 6.13
N GLY A 76 -14.48 -12.67 5.06
CA GLY A 76 -15.64 -11.84 4.72
C GLY A 76 -15.70 -10.52 5.51
N ASP A 77 -14.59 -10.12 6.13
CA ASP A 77 -14.46 -8.87 6.90
C ASP A 77 -13.19 -8.11 6.47
N PRO A 78 -13.09 -7.68 5.18
CA PRO A 78 -11.90 -7.02 4.68
C PRO A 78 -11.70 -5.64 5.32
N ALA A 79 -10.44 -5.25 5.49
CA ALA A 79 -10.11 -3.86 5.77
C ALA A 79 -10.61 -2.96 4.62
N GLY A 80 -11.06 -1.75 4.95
CA GLY A 80 -11.50 -0.76 3.96
C GLY A 80 -10.33 -0.26 3.09
N LEU A 81 -9.13 -0.19 3.66
CA LEU A 81 -7.89 0.08 2.93
C LEU A 81 -6.77 -0.80 3.48
N ALA A 82 -5.99 -1.43 2.60
CA ALA A 82 -4.85 -2.23 3.01
C ALA A 82 -3.63 -1.94 2.15
N TYR A 83 -2.49 -1.78 2.81
CA TYR A 83 -1.19 -1.77 2.15
C TYR A 83 -0.90 -3.18 1.61
N MET A 84 -0.73 -3.31 0.30
CA MET A 84 -0.60 -4.59 -0.39
C MET A 84 0.57 -4.59 -1.39
N GLY A 85 1.24 -5.73 -1.52
CA GLY A 85 2.22 -5.94 -2.59
C GLY A 85 1.53 -5.98 -3.95
N SER A 86 2.02 -5.20 -4.92
CA SER A 86 1.40 -5.10 -6.25
C SER A 86 1.27 -6.44 -6.99
N ARG A 87 2.17 -7.39 -6.70
CA ARG A 87 2.16 -8.76 -7.28
C ARG A 87 0.86 -9.53 -7.01
N THR A 88 0.20 -9.31 -5.88
CA THR A 88 -1.01 -10.07 -5.49
C THR A 88 -2.30 -9.44 -6.02
N LEU A 89 -2.28 -8.13 -6.36
CA LEU A 89 -3.49 -7.38 -6.75
C LEU A 89 -4.23 -8.02 -7.91
N LYS A 90 -3.51 -8.51 -8.94
CA LYS A 90 -4.13 -9.17 -10.09
C LYS A 90 -4.93 -10.42 -9.71
N GLN A 91 -4.41 -11.22 -8.77
CA GLN A 91 -5.11 -12.40 -8.28
C GLN A 91 -6.34 -11.98 -7.45
N LEU A 92 -6.18 -11.02 -6.55
CA LEU A 92 -7.27 -10.52 -5.71
C LEU A 92 -8.41 -9.93 -6.54
N ALA A 93 -8.07 -9.17 -7.59
CA ALA A 93 -9.02 -8.60 -8.54
C ALA A 93 -9.86 -9.69 -9.24
N ARG A 94 -9.22 -10.76 -9.70
CA ARG A 94 -9.88 -11.88 -10.37
C ARG A 94 -10.73 -12.72 -9.41
N SER A 95 -10.35 -12.77 -8.13
CA SER A 95 -11.10 -13.43 -7.07
C SER A 95 -12.23 -12.57 -6.48
N GLY A 96 -12.38 -11.32 -6.93
CA GLY A 96 -13.41 -10.40 -6.41
C GLY A 96 -13.17 -9.93 -4.98
N LEU A 97 -11.92 -10.02 -4.49
CA LEU A 97 -11.55 -9.64 -3.11
C LEU A 97 -11.15 -8.17 -2.96
N ILE A 98 -11.03 -7.45 -4.07
CA ILE A 98 -10.78 -6.00 -4.11
C ILE A 98 -11.63 -5.35 -5.19
N ILE A 99 -11.86 -4.05 -5.04
CA ILE A 99 -12.60 -3.24 -6.01
C ILE A 99 -11.64 -2.38 -6.84
N PRO A 100 -12.00 -2.04 -8.10
CA PRO A 100 -11.21 -1.10 -8.87
C PRO A 100 -11.31 0.30 -8.26
N VAL A 101 -10.25 1.09 -8.41
CA VAL A 101 -10.20 2.51 -8.03
C VAL A 101 -10.19 3.38 -9.27
N ASP A 102 -10.77 4.57 -9.16
CA ASP A 102 -10.64 5.60 -10.16
C ASP A 102 -9.61 6.63 -9.69
N ILE A 103 -8.61 6.88 -10.55
CA ILE A 103 -7.57 7.88 -10.31
C ILE A 103 -7.82 8.99 -11.32
N ALA A 104 -7.98 10.22 -10.84
CA ALA A 104 -8.20 11.37 -11.72
C ALA A 104 -6.99 11.55 -12.67
N ASP A 105 -7.23 12.03 -13.89
CA ASP A 105 -6.18 12.08 -14.92
C ASP A 105 -5.01 12.99 -14.53
N ASP A 106 -5.29 14.11 -13.86
CA ASP A 106 -4.27 15.01 -13.29
C ASP A 106 -3.42 14.31 -12.21
N GLN A 107 -4.00 13.37 -11.46
CA GLN A 107 -3.28 12.54 -10.49
C GLN A 107 -2.48 11.41 -11.16
N LYS A 108 -2.96 10.87 -12.28
CA LYS A 108 -2.20 9.86 -13.05
C LYS A 108 -0.88 10.43 -13.56
N GLU A 109 -0.87 11.70 -13.97
CA GLU A 109 0.32 12.41 -14.46
C GLU A 109 1.38 12.64 -13.37
N MET A 110 1.01 12.54 -12.09
CA MET A 110 1.96 12.66 -10.97
C MET A 110 2.87 11.42 -10.84
N TYR A 111 2.49 10.28 -11.43
CA TYR A 111 3.27 9.04 -11.35
C TYR A 111 4.35 8.97 -12.43
N GLN A 112 5.51 8.43 -12.06
CA GLN A 112 6.57 8.12 -13.03
C GLN A 112 6.08 7.12 -14.10
N PRO A 113 6.57 7.21 -15.34
CA PRO A 113 6.18 6.30 -16.41
C PRO A 113 6.30 4.83 -16.01
N GLY A 114 5.24 4.05 -16.25
CA GLY A 114 5.18 2.61 -15.97
C GLY A 114 4.73 2.23 -14.56
N ILE A 115 4.70 3.15 -13.58
CA ILE A 115 4.29 2.84 -12.21
C ILE A 115 2.84 2.37 -12.13
N LEU A 116 1.93 3.06 -12.84
CA LEU A 116 0.51 2.69 -12.87
C LEU A 116 0.27 1.29 -13.48
N ASN A 117 1.16 0.82 -14.37
CA ASN A 117 1.04 -0.53 -14.94
C ASN A 117 1.22 -1.61 -13.87
N THR A 118 1.88 -1.33 -12.75
CA THR A 118 2.09 -2.29 -11.66
C THR A 118 0.80 -2.61 -10.89
N VAL A 119 -0.21 -1.75 -11.00
CA VAL A 119 -1.51 -1.87 -10.31
C VAL A 119 -2.68 -1.96 -11.29
N THR A 120 -2.42 -2.09 -12.60
CA THR A 120 -3.43 -2.13 -13.65
C THR A 120 -3.52 -3.53 -14.28
N ASP A 121 -4.73 -4.08 -14.36
CA ASP A 121 -5.02 -5.33 -15.08
C ASP A 121 -6.41 -5.24 -15.72
N GLY A 122 -6.56 -5.71 -16.95
CA GLY A 122 -7.86 -5.73 -17.64
C GLY A 122 -8.47 -4.35 -17.89
N GLY A 123 -7.63 -3.31 -18.05
CA GLY A 123 -8.08 -1.93 -18.29
C GLY A 123 -8.61 -1.20 -17.05
N LYS A 124 -8.43 -1.78 -15.85
CA LYS A 124 -8.81 -1.18 -14.57
C LYS A 124 -7.60 -1.04 -13.65
N THR A 125 -7.63 -0.01 -12.82
CA THR A 125 -6.67 0.19 -11.73
C THR A 125 -7.20 -0.42 -10.45
N TRP A 126 -6.37 -1.17 -9.73
CA TRP A 126 -6.78 -1.97 -8.57
C TRP A 126 -6.20 -1.48 -7.24
N GLY A 127 -5.54 -0.32 -7.25
CA GLY A 127 -5.00 0.33 -6.06
C GLY A 127 -4.18 1.56 -6.40
N PHE A 128 -3.80 2.32 -5.38
CA PHE A 128 -2.94 3.49 -5.51
C PHE A 128 -1.48 3.09 -5.26
N PRO A 129 -0.54 3.34 -6.19
CA PRO A 129 0.87 3.15 -5.91
C PRO A 129 1.31 4.07 -4.77
N HIS A 130 1.68 3.49 -3.63
CA HIS A 130 2.14 4.23 -2.45
C HIS A 130 3.66 4.38 -2.42
N ALA A 131 4.38 3.30 -2.71
CA ALA A 131 5.83 3.29 -2.77
C ALA A 131 6.32 2.43 -3.92
N PHE A 132 7.42 2.86 -4.55
CA PHE A 132 8.15 2.10 -5.55
C PHE A 132 9.62 2.08 -5.16
N SER A 133 10.24 0.90 -5.23
CA SER A 133 11.66 0.75 -4.98
C SER A 133 12.31 -0.08 -6.07
N THR A 134 13.59 0.19 -6.32
CA THR A 134 14.45 -0.63 -7.17
C THR A 134 15.58 -1.19 -6.34
N LYS A 135 16.08 -2.37 -6.70
CA LYS A 135 17.27 -2.93 -6.08
C LYS A 135 18.50 -2.17 -6.56
N ALA A 136 19.35 -1.75 -5.63
CA ALA A 136 20.62 -1.11 -5.91
C ALA A 136 21.75 -1.81 -5.15
N LEU A 137 22.94 -1.79 -5.74
CA LEU A 137 24.17 -2.22 -5.07
C LEU A 137 24.70 -1.04 -4.24
N PHE A 138 24.73 -1.19 -2.92
CA PHE A 138 25.38 -0.26 -2.02
C PHE A 138 26.81 -0.74 -1.75
N ILE A 139 27.78 0.16 -1.88
CA ILE A 139 29.21 -0.16 -1.75
C ILE A 139 29.77 0.62 -0.58
N ASN A 140 30.42 -0.08 0.35
CA ASN A 140 31.21 0.55 1.41
C ASN A 140 32.61 0.87 0.85
N CYS A 141 32.84 2.10 0.41
CA CYS A 141 34.11 2.50 -0.19
C CYS A 141 35.32 2.29 0.74
N GLY A 142 35.15 2.45 2.06
CA GLY A 142 36.24 2.24 3.01
C GLY A 142 36.74 0.80 2.98
N LEU A 143 35.83 -0.19 2.94
CA LEU A 143 36.20 -1.61 2.82
C LEU A 143 36.84 -1.94 1.48
N VAL A 144 36.39 -1.30 0.38
CA VAL A 144 36.97 -1.50 -0.96
C VAL A 144 38.41 -0.98 -1.00
N GLU A 145 38.66 0.19 -0.41
CA GLU A 145 39.98 0.82 -0.35
C GLU A 145 40.93 0.09 0.61
N GLU A 146 40.44 -0.36 1.77
CA GLU A 146 41.18 -1.24 2.70
C GLU A 146 41.59 -2.55 2.03
N ALA A 147 40.73 -3.10 1.18
CA ALA A 147 41.03 -4.28 0.37
C ALA A 147 42.02 -4.04 -0.77
N GLY A 148 42.54 -2.81 -0.94
CA GLY A 148 43.53 -2.45 -1.94
C GLY A 148 42.97 -2.12 -3.33
N MET A 149 41.67 -1.81 -3.44
CA MET A 149 41.01 -1.46 -4.71
C MET A 149 40.50 -0.02 -4.70
N ALA A 150 40.40 0.62 -5.88
CA ALA A 150 39.71 1.90 -6.00
C ALA A 150 38.19 1.70 -5.83
N CYS A 151 37.52 2.58 -5.07
CA CYS A 151 36.06 2.52 -4.94
C CYS A 151 35.36 2.99 -6.23
N VAL A 152 35.16 2.06 -7.16
CA VAL A 152 34.42 2.31 -8.41
C VAL A 152 33.34 1.24 -8.54
N ALA A 153 32.09 1.67 -8.76
CA ALA A 153 30.97 0.76 -8.92
C ALA A 153 31.22 -0.24 -10.06
N PRO A 154 31.12 -1.55 -9.80
CA PRO A 154 31.36 -2.56 -10.82
C PRO A 154 30.26 -2.50 -11.88
N LYS A 155 30.65 -2.50 -13.16
CA LYS A 155 29.72 -2.51 -14.29
C LYS A 155 29.33 -3.92 -14.74
N THR A 156 29.95 -4.94 -14.18
CA THR A 156 29.75 -6.35 -14.54
C THR A 156 29.73 -7.22 -13.28
N TRP A 157 29.07 -8.38 -13.38
CA TRP A 157 29.09 -9.40 -12.32
C TRP A 157 30.50 -9.87 -12.00
N THR A 158 31.36 -10.03 -13.02
CA THR A 158 32.78 -10.37 -12.81
C THR A 158 33.50 -9.30 -12.00
N GLY A 159 33.25 -8.01 -12.29
CA GLY A 159 33.82 -6.91 -11.51
C GLY A 159 33.31 -6.89 -10.07
N MET A 160 32.03 -7.16 -9.86
CA MET A 160 31.45 -7.29 -8.52
C MET A 160 32.08 -8.46 -7.75
N TYR A 161 32.25 -9.61 -8.40
CA TYR A 161 32.89 -10.78 -7.79
C TYR A 161 34.35 -10.51 -7.43
N ALA A 162 35.11 -9.85 -8.31
CA ALA A 162 36.49 -9.47 -8.04
C ALA A 162 36.61 -8.52 -6.83
N MET A 163 35.73 -7.51 -6.76
CA MET A 163 35.64 -6.61 -5.61
C MET A 163 35.31 -7.37 -4.31
N ALA A 164 34.29 -8.23 -4.33
CA ALA A 164 33.91 -9.03 -3.18
C ALA A 164 35.04 -9.98 -2.73
N LYS A 165 35.74 -10.60 -3.68
CA LYS A 165 36.89 -11.46 -3.40
C LYS A 165 38.03 -10.69 -2.73
N ALA A 166 38.37 -9.51 -3.23
CA ALA A 166 39.41 -8.68 -2.61
C ALA A 166 39.05 -8.33 -1.16
N ILE A 167 37.80 -7.97 -0.88
CA ILE A 167 37.33 -7.70 0.48
C ILE A 167 37.49 -8.94 1.38
N ASN A 168 37.05 -10.13 0.91
CA ASN A 168 37.19 -11.37 1.68
C ASN A 168 38.66 -11.76 1.95
N ASP A 169 39.54 -11.57 0.96
CA ASP A 169 40.93 -12.01 1.05
C ASP A 169 41.79 -11.04 1.88
N ASN A 170 41.45 -9.74 1.88
CA ASN A 170 42.30 -8.69 2.42
C ASN A 170 41.72 -7.97 3.66
N THR A 171 40.48 -8.27 4.06
CA THR A 171 39.83 -7.68 5.24
C THR A 171 39.17 -8.77 6.08
N SER A 172 38.62 -8.41 7.25
CA SER A 172 37.79 -9.31 8.07
C SER A 172 36.31 -9.29 7.68
N ALA A 173 35.91 -8.43 6.73
CA ALA A 173 34.52 -8.27 6.30
C ALA A 173 34.15 -9.25 5.19
N ALA A 174 32.86 -9.57 5.09
CA ALA A 174 32.31 -10.31 3.95
C ALA A 174 32.20 -9.40 2.72
N GLY A 175 32.67 -9.86 1.56
CA GLY A 175 32.65 -9.11 0.31
C GLY A 175 31.28 -8.85 -0.29
N VAL A 176 30.25 -9.59 0.16
CA VAL A 176 28.83 -9.32 -0.18
C VAL A 176 27.98 -9.52 1.07
N GLY A 177 27.15 -8.52 1.35
CA GLY A 177 26.05 -8.63 2.31
C GLY A 177 24.71 -8.74 1.59
N LEU A 178 23.85 -9.64 2.05
CA LEU A 178 22.44 -9.70 1.67
C LEU A 178 21.62 -9.53 2.94
N THR A 179 20.64 -8.63 2.94
CA THR A 179 19.69 -8.53 4.05
C THR A 179 18.92 -9.85 4.11
N GLY A 180 18.98 -10.59 5.22
CA GLY A 180 18.39 -11.93 5.30
C GLY A 180 17.13 -12.06 6.15
N LYS A 181 16.81 -11.04 6.97
CA LYS A 181 15.87 -11.20 8.08
C LYS A 181 14.39 -11.02 7.69
N ASP A 182 14.09 -10.07 6.81
CA ASP A 182 12.72 -9.77 6.37
C ASP A 182 12.74 -9.31 4.90
N PHE A 183 13.04 -10.24 3.98
CA PHE A 183 12.96 -9.94 2.55
C PHE A 183 11.50 -9.94 2.11
N ASP A 184 10.80 -8.82 2.29
CA ASP A 184 9.55 -8.59 1.56
C ASP A 184 9.91 -8.07 0.17
N ASN A 185 10.16 -8.99 -0.77
CA ASN A 185 10.21 -8.76 -2.23
C ASN A 185 9.81 -10.01 -3.00
#